data_AF-A0A2N1YPP9-F1
#
_entry.id   AF-A0A2N1YPP9-F1
#
_cell.length_a   1.000
_cell.length_b   1.000
_cell.length_c   1.000
_cell.angle_alpha   90.00
_cell.angle_beta   90.00
_cell.angle_gamma   90.00
#
_symmetry.space_group_name_H-M   'P 1'
#
loop_
_entity.id
_entity.type
_entity.pdbx_description
1 polymer ?
#
loop_
_entity_poly.entity_id
_entity_poly.type
_entity_poly.pdbx_seq_one_letter_code
_entity_poly.pdbx_strand_id
1 'polypeptide(L)'
;MAEIKARPRGRIEPPPEFVPIASVSYSVHQMRNPFMPPVDESSMAIPHGRQVEPDFTRPREYLERFTLDSLRMVGTISRPGSAVEVLIQDPTSTVNRVRVGNHMGKNFGRVIEVSETSVGVLEIVPDGQDGWVERSRTIKLVE
;
A
#
# COMPACT_ATOMS: atom_id res chain seq x y z
N MET A 1 -30.98 -5.57 94.38
CA MET A 1 -31.62 -4.84 93.26
C MET A 1 -30.76 -3.71 92.66
N ALA A 2 -29.76 -3.16 93.35
CA ALA A 2 -28.94 -2.04 92.83
C ALA A 2 -27.68 -2.45 92.05
N GLU A 3 -27.14 -3.65 92.29
CA GLU A 3 -25.80 -4.03 91.82
C GLU A 3 -25.74 -4.50 90.36
N ILE A 4 -26.87 -4.96 89.79
CA ILE A 4 -26.94 -5.44 88.41
C ILE A 4 -26.96 -4.28 87.39
N LYS A 5 -27.43 -3.09 87.80
CA LYS A 5 -27.53 -1.90 86.92
C LYS A 5 -26.21 -1.14 86.74
N ALA A 6 -25.16 -1.48 87.49
CA ALA A 6 -23.88 -0.79 87.47
C ALA A 6 -22.83 -1.41 86.52
N ARG A 7 -23.16 -2.49 85.79
CA ARG A 7 -22.21 -3.08 84.82
C ARG A 7 -22.14 -2.20 83.55
N PRO A 8 -20.97 -1.64 83.21
CA PRO A 8 -20.83 -0.89 81.98
C PRO A 8 -21.01 -1.82 80.78
N ARG A 9 -21.79 -1.35 79.80
CA ARG A 9 -22.02 -2.05 78.54
C ARG A 9 -20.68 -2.12 77.82
N GLY A 10 -20.17 -3.33 77.58
CA GLY A 10 -18.90 -3.54 76.89
C GLY A 10 -18.91 -2.84 75.52
N ARG A 11 -17.79 -2.20 75.16
CA ARG A 11 -17.65 -1.53 73.87
C ARG A 11 -17.47 -2.60 72.80
N ILE A 12 -18.40 -2.65 71.84
CA ILE A 12 -18.32 -3.55 70.70
C ILE A 12 -17.29 -2.97 69.73
N GLU A 13 -16.36 -3.79 69.26
CA GLU A 13 -15.38 -3.36 68.26
C GLU A 13 -16.09 -2.97 66.96
N PRO A 14 -15.71 -1.84 66.35
CA PRO A 14 -16.33 -1.42 65.10
C PRO A 14 -16.03 -2.45 64.01
N PRO A 15 -16.97 -2.69 63.08
CA PRO A 15 -16.74 -3.57 61.96
C PRO A 15 -15.55 -3.07 61.13
N PRO A 16 -14.75 -3.99 60.55
CA PRO A 16 -13.57 -3.63 59.79
C PRO A 16 -13.93 -2.78 58.57
N GLU A 17 -13.09 -1.81 58.24
CA GLU A 17 -13.26 -0.97 57.06
C GLU A 17 -12.91 -1.75 55.78
N PHE A 18 -13.77 -1.67 54.78
CA PHE A 18 -13.56 -2.30 53.49
C PHE A 18 -12.56 -1.48 52.66
N VAL A 19 -11.45 -2.10 52.26
CA VAL A 19 -10.47 -1.49 51.35
C VAL A 19 -10.99 -1.63 49.92
N PRO A 20 -11.19 -0.53 49.17
CA PRO A 20 -11.65 -0.62 47.78
C PRO A 20 -10.55 -1.21 46.89
N ILE A 21 -10.95 -2.10 45.99
CA ILE A 21 -10.06 -2.75 45.03
C ILE A 21 -9.74 -1.74 43.92
N ALA A 22 -8.46 -1.62 43.54
CA ALA A 22 -8.05 -0.74 42.45
C ALA A 22 -8.63 -1.22 41.11
N SER A 23 -9.33 -0.34 40.39
CA SER A 23 -9.85 -0.62 39.05
C SER A 23 -8.74 -0.52 38.00
N VAL A 24 -8.49 -1.59 37.26
CA VAL A 24 -7.59 -1.58 36.09
C VAL A 24 -8.40 -1.24 34.85
N SER A 25 -8.07 -0.15 34.16
CA SER A 25 -8.68 0.21 32.88
C SER A 25 -7.97 -0.49 31.72
N TYR A 26 -8.75 -1.11 30.83
CA TYR A 26 -8.22 -1.82 29.66
C TYR A 26 -8.49 -1.01 28.38
N SER A 27 -7.47 -0.28 27.91
CA SER A 27 -7.56 0.64 26.76
C SER A 27 -7.08 0.01 25.44
N VAL A 28 -7.58 -1.18 25.07
CA VAL A 28 -7.14 -1.86 23.83
C VAL A 28 -7.83 -1.37 22.57
N HIS A 29 -8.96 -0.67 22.69
CA HIS A 29 -9.70 -0.13 21.54
C HIS A 29 -8.95 0.97 20.76
N GLN A 30 -7.88 1.54 21.32
CA GLN A 30 -7.03 2.53 20.65
C GLN A 30 -5.83 1.90 19.93
N MET A 31 -5.60 0.59 20.08
CA MET A 31 -4.49 -0.11 19.45
C MET A 31 -4.89 -0.66 18.08
N ARG A 32 -3.91 -0.76 17.17
CA ARG A 32 -4.09 -1.37 15.86
C ARG A 32 -4.60 -2.79 16.01
N ASN A 33 -5.53 -3.19 15.15
CA ASN A 33 -6.07 -4.55 15.13
C ASN A 33 -4.93 -5.58 14.94
N PRO A 34 -4.72 -6.50 15.90
CA PRO A 34 -3.63 -7.47 15.86
C PRO A 34 -3.78 -8.55 14.77
N PHE A 35 -4.94 -8.63 14.13
CA PHE A 35 -5.23 -9.59 13.06
C PHE A 35 -5.19 -8.98 11.65
N MET A 36 -4.87 -7.69 11.53
CA MET A 36 -4.66 -7.08 10.22
C MET A 36 -3.23 -7.34 9.75
N PRO A 37 -3.03 -7.74 8.48
CA PRO A 37 -1.70 -7.88 7.91
C PRO A 37 -0.95 -6.55 7.98
N PRO A 38 0.37 -6.54 8.24
CA PRO A 38 1.18 -5.33 8.21
C PRO A 38 1.06 -4.67 6.82
N VAL A 39 0.61 -3.42 6.78
CA VAL A 39 0.71 -2.61 5.56
C VAL A 39 2.15 -2.13 5.47
N ASP A 40 2.81 -2.42 4.36
CA ASP A 40 4.17 -1.95 4.09
C ASP A 40 4.15 -0.42 4.00
N GLU A 41 4.76 0.27 4.96
CA GLU A 41 4.73 1.74 5.04
C GLU A 41 5.45 2.41 3.85
N SER A 42 6.19 1.62 3.07
CA SER A 42 6.85 2.04 1.83
C SER A 42 5.87 2.49 0.73
N SER A 43 4.56 2.17 0.82
CA SER A 43 3.56 2.58 -0.18
C SER A 43 2.84 3.90 0.12
N MET A 44 3.13 4.58 1.24
CA MET A 44 2.42 5.82 1.65
C MET A 44 3.27 7.09 1.64
N ALA A 45 4.55 7.01 1.28
CA ALA A 45 5.33 8.22 1.01
C ALA A 45 4.91 8.76 -0.37
N ILE A 46 3.89 9.62 -0.42
CA ILE A 46 3.73 10.57 -1.52
C ILE A 46 5.00 11.41 -1.50
N PRO A 47 5.91 11.33 -2.47
CA PRO A 47 7.10 12.15 -2.48
C PRO A 47 6.67 13.57 -2.80
N HIS A 48 6.35 14.36 -1.77
CA HIS A 48 6.32 15.81 -1.89
C HIS A 48 7.75 16.27 -2.22
N GLY A 49 8.05 16.47 -3.51
CA GLY A 49 9.37 16.99 -3.89
C GLY A 49 9.83 16.73 -5.33
N ARG A 50 9.13 15.92 -6.12
CA ARG A 50 9.48 15.75 -7.54
C ARG A 50 8.34 16.34 -8.38
N GLN A 51 8.63 17.38 -9.17
CA GLN A 51 7.73 17.85 -10.21
C GLN A 51 7.67 16.74 -11.27
N VAL A 52 6.76 15.79 -11.07
CA VAL A 52 6.55 14.66 -11.98
C VAL A 52 5.61 15.14 -13.07
N GLU A 53 6.12 15.85 -14.06
CA GLU A 53 5.29 16.27 -15.19
C GLU A 53 5.42 15.26 -16.34
N PRO A 54 4.31 14.89 -17.02
CA PRO A 54 4.39 14.16 -18.26
C PRO A 54 5.15 14.96 -19.31
N ASP A 55 6.08 14.31 -20.02
CA ASP A 55 6.72 14.93 -21.17
C ASP A 55 5.76 14.94 -22.36
N PHE A 56 5.18 16.12 -22.64
CA PHE A 56 4.30 16.34 -23.79
C PHE A 56 5.04 16.67 -25.09
N THR A 57 6.35 16.94 -25.01
CA THR A 57 7.15 17.35 -26.18
C THR A 57 7.64 16.18 -27.00
N ARG A 58 7.77 15.00 -26.38
CA ARG A 58 8.22 13.78 -27.06
C ARG A 58 7.15 13.19 -28.00
N PRO A 59 7.56 12.57 -29.11
CA PRO A 59 6.65 11.77 -29.91
C PRO A 59 6.15 10.56 -29.12
N ARG A 60 4.84 10.31 -29.17
CA ARG A 60 4.23 9.15 -28.50
C ARG A 60 4.55 7.86 -29.26
N GLU A 61 4.86 6.83 -28.49
CA GLU A 61 5.03 5.46 -28.99
C GLU A 61 3.67 4.81 -29.32
N TYR A 62 3.70 3.72 -30.08
CA TYR A 62 2.50 3.01 -30.52
C TYR A 62 1.64 2.51 -29.35
N LEU A 63 2.28 1.94 -28.32
CA LEU A 63 1.60 1.35 -27.18
C LEU A 63 0.96 2.37 -26.23
N GLU A 64 1.25 3.67 -26.39
CA GLU A 64 0.62 4.74 -25.61
C GLU A 64 -0.82 5.05 -26.04
N ARG A 65 -1.28 4.45 -27.14
CA ARG A 65 -2.67 4.56 -27.61
C ARG A 65 -3.64 3.72 -26.77
N PHE A 66 -3.13 2.72 -26.07
CA PHE A 66 -3.89 1.74 -25.32
C PHE A 66 -3.83 2.01 -23.81
N THR A 67 -4.84 1.55 -23.06
CA THR A 67 -4.76 1.60 -21.59
C THR A 67 -3.86 0.47 -21.09
N LEU A 68 -3.18 0.68 -19.97
CA LEU A 68 -2.27 -0.34 -19.43
C LEU A 68 -3.00 -1.66 -19.12
N ASP A 69 -4.26 -1.60 -18.67
CA ASP A 69 -5.10 -2.77 -18.38
C ASP A 69 -5.43 -3.62 -19.63
N SER A 70 -5.35 -3.01 -20.80
CA SER A 70 -5.68 -3.66 -22.07
C SER A 70 -4.46 -4.31 -22.72
N LEU A 71 -3.26 -4.00 -22.23
CA LEU A 71 -2.00 -4.57 -22.67
C LEU A 71 -1.70 -5.85 -21.89
N ARG A 72 -1.15 -6.85 -22.57
CA ARG A 72 -0.77 -8.13 -21.96
C ARG A 72 0.67 -8.47 -22.27
N MET A 73 1.41 -8.93 -21.26
CA MET A 73 2.73 -9.50 -21.48
C MET A 73 2.56 -10.93 -22.02
N VAL A 74 3.18 -11.21 -23.17
CA VAL A 74 3.14 -12.54 -23.81
C VAL A 74 4.48 -13.27 -23.77
N GLY A 75 5.56 -12.60 -23.39
CA GLY A 75 6.85 -13.24 -23.18
C GLY A 75 8.01 -12.25 -23.19
N THR A 76 9.22 -12.80 -23.26
CA THR A 76 10.46 -12.03 -23.41
C THR A 76 11.28 -12.57 -24.56
N ILE A 77 12.07 -11.71 -25.18
CA ILE A 77 13.04 -12.08 -26.20
C ILE A 77 14.39 -11.46 -25.83
N SER A 78 15.44 -12.28 -25.91
CA SER A 78 16.82 -11.82 -25.77
C SER A 78 17.62 -12.29 -26.98
N ARG A 79 18.56 -11.47 -27.44
CA ARG A 79 19.56 -11.88 -28.42
C ARG A 79 20.89 -12.04 -27.69
N PRO A 80 21.79 -12.93 -28.16
CA PRO A 80 23.14 -13.02 -27.61
C PRO A 80 23.81 -11.65 -27.63
N GLY A 81 24.18 -11.14 -26.45
CA GLY A 81 24.83 -9.83 -26.28
C GLY A 81 23.89 -8.62 -26.25
N SER A 82 22.56 -8.78 -26.24
CA SER A 82 21.60 -7.66 -26.09
C SER A 82 20.87 -7.69 -24.76
N ALA A 83 20.30 -6.55 -24.37
CA ALA A 83 19.35 -6.48 -23.26
C ALA A 83 18.10 -7.33 -23.55
N VAL A 84 17.45 -7.79 -22.48
CA VAL A 84 16.16 -8.49 -22.54
C VAL A 84 15.07 -7.50 -22.95
N GLU A 85 14.24 -7.90 -23.90
CA GLU A 85 13.06 -7.15 -24.32
C GLU A 85 11.80 -7.94 -23.99
N VAL A 86 10.73 -7.23 -23.66
CA VAL A 86 9.42 -7.79 -23.35
C VAL A 86 8.54 -7.71 -24.59
N LEU A 87 7.73 -8.74 -24.79
CA LEU A 87 6.70 -8.81 -25.81
C LEU A 87 5.37 -8.42 -25.18
N ILE A 88 4.80 -7.31 -25.64
CA ILE A 88 3.51 -6.78 -25.20
C ILE A 88 2.50 -6.93 -26.34
N GLN A 89 1.41 -7.64 -26.07
CA GLN A 89 0.27 -7.77 -26.96
C GLN A 89 -0.76 -6.68 -26.63
N ASP A 90 -1.25 -6.02 -27.67
CA ASP A 90 -2.35 -5.06 -27.56
C ASP A 90 -3.75 -5.71 -27.74
N PRO A 91 -4.85 -4.96 -27.56
CA PRO A 91 -6.21 -5.50 -27.74
C PRO A 91 -6.54 -5.95 -29.17
N THR A 92 -5.75 -5.52 -30.16
CA THR A 92 -5.87 -5.94 -31.56
C THR A 92 -5.08 -7.22 -31.86
N SER A 93 -4.48 -7.84 -30.83
CA SER A 93 -3.60 -9.01 -30.92
C SER A 93 -2.25 -8.73 -31.59
N THR A 94 -1.86 -7.48 -31.78
CA THR A 94 -0.55 -7.13 -32.33
C THR A 94 0.51 -7.15 -31.23
N VAL A 95 1.64 -7.79 -31.49
CA VAL A 95 2.75 -7.93 -30.53
C VAL A 95 3.84 -6.89 -30.83
N ASN A 96 4.19 -6.11 -29.82
CA ASN A 96 5.22 -5.09 -29.87
C ASN A 96 6.35 -5.41 -28.88
N ARG A 97 7.58 -5.10 -29.27
CA ARG A 97 8.79 -5.29 -28.44
C ARG A 97 9.05 -4.02 -27.64
N VAL A 98 9.31 -4.19 -26.35
CA VAL A 98 9.49 -3.08 -25.41
C VAL A 98 10.72 -3.35 -24.56
N ARG A 99 11.55 -2.33 -24.34
CA ARG A 99 12.71 -2.37 -23.44
C ARG A 99 12.57 -1.36 -22.31
N VAL A 100 13.47 -1.46 -21.33
CA VAL A 100 13.60 -0.44 -20.28
C VAL A 100 13.76 0.94 -20.91
N GLY A 101 12.99 1.91 -20.41
CA GLY A 101 12.94 3.28 -20.91
C GLY A 101 11.89 3.56 -21.99
N ASN A 102 11.28 2.54 -22.61
CA ASN A 102 10.15 2.76 -23.52
C ASN A 102 8.88 3.18 -22.77
N HIS A 103 7.93 3.71 -23.53
CA HIS A 103 6.66 4.19 -23.03
C HIS A 103 5.47 3.38 -23.57
N MET A 104 4.51 3.10 -22.68
CA MET A 104 3.26 2.43 -23.01
C MET A 104 2.15 2.86 -22.06
N GLY A 105 0.90 2.65 -22.48
CA GLY A 105 -0.25 3.10 -21.70
C GLY A 105 -0.57 4.58 -21.93
N LYS A 106 -1.85 4.93 -21.83
CA LYS A 106 -2.33 6.32 -21.97
C LYS A 106 -1.78 7.29 -20.92
N ASN A 107 -1.37 6.77 -19.76
CA ASN A 107 -0.89 7.56 -18.62
C ASN A 107 0.64 7.70 -18.61
N PHE A 108 1.26 7.84 -19.79
CA PHE A 108 2.71 8.04 -19.94
C PHE A 108 3.56 6.97 -19.23
N GLY A 109 3.09 5.73 -19.19
CA GLY A 109 3.73 4.64 -18.46
C GLY A 109 5.14 4.35 -18.99
N ARG A 110 6.17 4.60 -18.19
CA ARG A 110 7.55 4.31 -18.55
C ARG A 110 7.96 2.95 -18.00
N VAL A 111 8.56 2.11 -18.85
CA VAL A 111 9.13 0.83 -18.42
C VAL A 111 10.38 1.08 -17.58
N ILE A 112 10.32 0.67 -16.32
CA ILE A 112 11.42 0.81 -15.36
C ILE A 112 12.20 -0.49 -15.19
N GLU A 113 11.54 -1.63 -15.37
CA GLU A 113 12.12 -2.94 -15.12
C GLU A 113 11.48 -3.97 -16.05
N VAL A 114 12.29 -4.94 -16.49
CA VAL A 114 11.86 -6.07 -17.30
C VAL A 114 12.40 -7.35 -16.66
N SER A 115 11.53 -8.35 -16.51
CA SER A 115 11.88 -9.69 -16.03
C SER A 115 11.26 -10.74 -16.96
N GLU A 116 11.63 -12.00 -16.81
CA GLU A 116 11.11 -13.10 -17.65
C GLU A 116 9.60 -13.31 -17.49
N THR A 117 9.05 -12.97 -16.31
CA THR A 117 7.65 -13.25 -15.96
C THR A 117 6.83 -12.00 -15.68
N SER A 118 7.46 -10.82 -15.65
CA SER A 118 6.75 -9.57 -15.41
C SER A 118 7.49 -8.34 -15.97
N VAL A 119 6.75 -7.27 -16.22
CA VAL A 119 7.28 -5.95 -16.58
C VAL A 119 6.79 -4.91 -15.59
N GLY A 120 7.73 -4.11 -15.08
CA GLY A 120 7.49 -2.98 -14.19
C GLY A 120 7.33 -1.68 -14.97
N VAL A 121 6.24 -0.96 -14.71
CA VAL A 121 5.84 0.27 -15.41
C VAL A 121 5.51 1.34 -14.38
N LEU A 122 5.99 2.55 -14.64
CA LEU A 122 5.69 3.73 -13.82
C LEU A 122 4.78 4.67 -14.62
N GLU A 123 3.50 4.74 -14.25
CA GLU A 123 2.52 5.65 -14.85
C GLU A 123 2.56 7.03 -14.17
N ILE A 124 2.20 8.07 -14.90
CA ILE A 124 2.02 9.42 -14.38
C ILE A 124 0.53 9.76 -14.51
N VAL A 125 -0.14 9.94 -13.38
CA VAL A 125 -1.60 10.14 -13.30
C VAL A 125 -1.87 11.47 -12.61
N PRO A 126 -2.89 12.25 -13.01
CA PRO A 126 -3.26 13.47 -12.29
C PRO A 126 -3.73 13.14 -10.87
N ASP A 127 -3.33 13.95 -9.88
CA ASP A 127 -3.68 13.76 -8.47
C ASP A 127 -5.05 14.38 -8.09
N GLY A 128 -5.63 15.17 -8.98
CA GLY A 128 -6.91 15.86 -8.79
C GLY A 128 -6.82 17.27 -8.19
N GLN A 129 -5.62 17.76 -7.86
CA GLN A 129 -5.33 19.12 -7.38
C GLN A 129 -4.34 19.86 -8.29
N ASP A 130 -4.50 19.70 -9.61
CA ASP A 130 -3.58 20.21 -10.66
C ASP A 130 -2.13 19.68 -10.56
N GLY A 131 -1.92 18.62 -9.78
CA GLY A 131 -0.65 17.92 -9.68
C GLY A 131 -0.67 16.56 -10.38
N TRP A 132 0.47 15.89 -10.32
CA TRP A 132 0.73 14.60 -10.94
C TRP A 132 1.42 13.68 -9.94
N VAL A 133 1.08 12.40 -10.00
CA VAL A 133 1.64 11.37 -9.15
C VAL A 133 2.15 10.19 -9.97
N GLU A 134 3.32 9.66 -9.58
CA GLU A 134 3.85 8.42 -10.13
C GLU A 134 3.10 7.23 -9.51
N ARG A 135 2.56 6.35 -10.36
CA ARG A 135 1.91 5.11 -9.94
C ARG A 135 2.68 3.92 -10.52
N SER A 136 3.29 3.13 -9.65
CA SER A 136 3.94 1.89 -10.04
C SER A 136 2.89 0.82 -10.35
N ARG A 137 3.08 0.11 -11.46
CA ARG A 137 2.28 -1.04 -11.88
C ARG A 137 3.16 -2.15 -12.44
N THR A 138 2.71 -3.38 -12.25
CA THR A 138 3.39 -4.56 -12.78
C THR A 138 2.43 -5.35 -13.65
N ILE A 139 2.84 -5.64 -14.88
CA ILE A 139 2.10 -6.53 -15.79
C ILE A 139 2.79 -7.89 -15.73
N LYS A 140 2.05 -8.93 -15.35
CA LYS A 140 2.57 -10.30 -15.31
C LYS A 140 2.37 -11.00 -16.66
N LEU A 141 3.21 -11.98 -16.93
CA LEU A 141 3.05 -12.90 -18.05
C LEU A 141 1.68 -13.59 -17.95
N VAL A 142 0.94 -13.59 -19.05
CA VAL A 142 -0.32 -14.33 -19.14
C VAL A 142 0.01 -15.81 -19.26
N GLU A 143 -0.60 -16.63 -18.38
CA GLU A 143 -0.52 -18.09 -18.40
C GLU A 143 -1.43 -18.70 -19.49
#